data_AF-A0A2D6PTM0-F1
#
_entry.id   AF-A0A2D6PTM0-F1
#
_cell.length_a   1.000
_cell.length_b   1.000
_cell.length_c   1.000
_cell.angle_alpha   90.00
_cell.angle_beta   90.00
_cell.angle_gamma   90.00
#
_symmetry.space_group_name_H-M   'P 1'
#
loop_
_entity.id
_entity.type
_entity.pdbx_description
1 polymer ?
#
loop_
_entity_poly.entity_id
_entity_poly.type
_entity_poly.pdbx_seq_one_letter_code
_entity_poly.pdbx_strand_id
1 'polypeptide(L)' 'MKIESLVGIGSALCFVAIAAVLRSAGGTAPQEEPPPAEFAWETDLAAANRRAAKEGKPLVVLFRCPP' A
#
# COMPACT_ATOMS: atom_id res chain seq x y z
N MET A 1 34.14 -37.35 -6.42
CA MET A 1 34.03 -37.10 -4.97
C MET A 1 34.85 -35.85 -4.67
N LYS A 2 34.21 -34.71 -4.31
CA LYS A 2 34.19 -34.14 -2.94
C LYS A 2 35.41 -33.16 -2.76
N ILE A 3 35.36 -31.85 -2.46
CA ILE A 3 34.37 -30.83 -2.00
C ILE A 3 34.90 -29.44 -2.42
N GLU A 4 33.99 -28.51 -2.75
CA GLU A 4 34.22 -27.08 -2.89
C GLU A 4 34.23 -26.35 -1.54
N SER A 5 35.12 -25.35 -1.38
CA SER A 5 35.10 -24.21 -0.43
C SER A 5 36.55 -23.71 -0.30
N LEU A 6 36.91 -22.42 -0.25
CA LEU A 6 36.20 -21.23 0.18
C LEU A 6 37.08 -20.00 -0.17
N VAL A 7 36.46 -18.83 -0.25
CA VAL A 7 37.05 -17.48 -0.14
C VAL A 7 37.78 -16.92 -1.36
N GLY A 8 37.25 -15.79 -1.88
CA GLY A 8 38.09 -14.87 -2.65
C GLY A 8 37.42 -13.84 -3.57
N ILE A 9 36.09 -13.71 -3.63
CA ILE A 9 35.43 -12.73 -4.51
C ILE A 9 34.70 -11.69 -3.66
N GLY A 10 35.45 -10.90 -2.92
CA GLY A 10 34.94 -9.87 -2.03
C GLY A 10 35.68 -8.55 -2.22
N SER A 11 35.55 -7.90 -3.39
CA SER A 11 35.97 -6.48 -3.50
C SER A 11 35.45 -5.69 -4.72
N ALA A 12 34.50 -6.19 -5.53
CA ALA A 12 34.10 -5.50 -6.77
C ALA A 12 32.61 -5.13 -6.90
N LEU A 13 31.74 -5.62 -6.01
CA LEU A 13 30.28 -5.49 -6.16
C LEU A 13 29.63 -4.34 -5.36
N CYS A 14 30.39 -3.59 -4.56
CA CYS A 14 29.82 -2.55 -3.68
C CYS A 14 29.61 -1.17 -4.33
N PHE A 15 30.07 -0.92 -5.56
CA PHE A 15 30.03 0.43 -6.13
C PHE A 15 28.83 0.74 -7.05
N VAL A 16 28.06 -0.25 -7.49
CA VAL A 16 26.92 -0.02 -8.40
C VAL A 16 25.63 0.33 -7.66
N ALA A 17 25.53 0.01 -6.37
CA ALA A 17 24.29 0.21 -5.60
C ALA A 17 24.01 1.67 -5.24
N ILE A 18 25.01 2.56 -5.26
CA ILE A 18 24.84 3.95 -4.80
C ILE A 18 24.17 4.84 -5.87
N ALA A 19 24.36 4.54 -7.16
CA ALA A 19 23.83 5.37 -8.24
C ALA A 19 22.30 5.24 -8.42
N ALA A 20 21.69 4.14 -7.96
CA ALA A 20 20.25 3.94 -8.06
C ALA A 20 19.45 4.73 -7.00
N VAL A 21 20.06 5.12 -5.89
CA VAL A 21 19.37 5.78 -4.78
C VAL A 21 19.19 7.30 -5.04
N LEU A 22 20.05 7.91 -5.87
CA LEU A 22 20.03 9.36 -6.12
C LEU A 22 19.00 9.81 -7.16
N ARG A 23 18.36 8.90 -7.91
CA ARG A 23 17.38 9.27 -8.96
C ARG A 23 15.94 9.41 -8.45
N SER A 24 15.69 9.15 -7.17
CA SER A 24 14.35 9.33 -6.58
C SER A 24 14.17 10.67 -5.86
N ALA A 25 15.02 11.67 -6.14
CA ALA A 25 14.75 13.08 -5.82
C ALA A 25 13.85 13.74 -6.89
N GLY A 26 12.87 12.99 -7.39
CA GLY A 26 11.84 13.48 -8.30
C GLY A 26 10.91 14.41 -7.55
N GLY A 27 10.74 15.63 -8.07
CA GLY A 27 10.15 16.76 -7.40
C GLY A 27 8.80 16.49 -6.72
N THR A 28 8.61 17.16 -5.59
CA THR A 28 7.32 17.32 -4.95
C THR A 28 6.44 18.18 -5.86
N ALA A 29 5.79 17.53 -6.83
CA ALA A 29 4.62 18.11 -7.45
C ALA A 29 3.63 18.50 -6.34
N PRO A 30 2.93 19.63 -6.45
CA PRO A 30 1.83 19.94 -5.54
C PRO A 30 0.90 18.72 -5.50
N GLN A 31 0.81 18.08 -4.34
CA GLN A 31 -0.17 17.03 -4.10
C GLN A 31 -1.51 17.73 -4.05
N GLU A 32 -2.21 17.72 -5.19
CA GLU A 32 -3.62 18.08 -5.24
C GLU A 32 -4.35 17.13 -4.30
N GLU A 33 -4.88 17.67 -3.20
CA GLU A 33 -5.65 16.84 -2.27
C GLU A 33 -6.85 16.29 -3.05
N PRO A 34 -7.07 14.96 -3.03
CA PRO A 34 -8.25 14.40 -3.65
C PRO A 34 -9.49 15.03 -2.99
N PRO A 35 -10.56 15.29 -3.75
CA PRO A 35 -11.79 15.81 -3.18
C PRO A 35 -12.26 14.89 -2.05
N PRO A 36 -12.88 15.46 -1.00
CA PRO A 36 -13.31 14.69 0.16
C PRO A 36 -14.20 13.53 -0.30
N ALA A 37 -13.83 12.31 0.10
CA ALA A 37 -14.58 11.12 -0.26
C ALA A 37 -15.99 11.18 0.37
N GLU A 38 -17.02 11.06 -0.47
CA GLU A 38 -18.39 10.96 -0.01
C GLU A 38 -18.69 9.54 0.50
N PHE A 39 -19.35 9.45 1.65
CA PHE A 39 -19.82 8.17 2.18
C PHE A 39 -21.09 7.72 1.45
N ALA A 40 -21.06 6.52 0.88
CA ALA A 40 -22.24 5.85 0.34
C ALA A 40 -23.08 5.28 1.49
N TRP A 41 -23.96 6.09 2.06
CA TRP A 41 -24.86 5.66 3.13
C TRP A 41 -25.92 4.69 2.60
N GLU A 42 -26.13 3.58 3.33
CA GLU A 42 -27.17 2.60 3.05
C GLU A 42 -28.05 2.39 4.29
N THR A 43 -29.34 2.15 4.07
CA THR A 43 -30.33 1.90 5.13
C THR A 43 -30.64 0.41 5.33
N ASP A 44 -30.32 -0.43 4.34
CA ASP A 44 -30.46 -1.89 4.42
C ASP A 44 -29.10 -2.55 4.69
N LEU A 45 -28.95 -3.10 5.90
CA LEU A 45 -27.74 -3.77 6.33
C LEU A 45 -27.41 -5.01 5.47
N ALA A 46 -28.41 -5.77 5.03
CA ALA A 46 -28.18 -6.99 4.25
C ALA A 46 -27.68 -6.64 2.84
N ALA A 47 -28.22 -5.59 2.23
CA ALA A 47 -27.73 -5.08 0.95
C ALA A 47 -26.31 -4.55 1.06
N ALA A 48 -26.03 -3.73 2.09
CA ALA A 48 -24.70 -3.16 2.33
C ALA A 48 -23.65 -4.25 2.56
N ASN A 49 -23.99 -5.30 3.32
CA ASN A 49 -23.08 -6.42 3.58
C ASN A 49 -22.75 -7.22 2.31
N ARG A 50 -23.75 -7.51 1.46
CA ARG A 50 -23.51 -8.18 0.16
C ARG A 50 -22.60 -7.34 -0.73
N ARG A 51 -22.77 -6.01 -0.74
CA ARG A 51 -21.95 -5.09 -1.53
C ARG A 51 -20.52 -5.02 -1.00
N ALA A 52 -20.35 -4.85 0.31
CA ALA A 52 -19.05 -4.82 0.97
C ALA A 52 -18.25 -6.10 0.69
N ALA A 53 -18.89 -7.28 0.77
CA ALA A 53 -18.27 -8.56 0.44
C ALA A 53 -17.87 -8.65 -1.04
N LYS A 54 -18.73 -8.19 -1.95
CA LYS A 54 -18.45 -8.17 -3.40
C LYS A 54 -17.28 -7.23 -3.75
N GLU A 55 -17.19 -6.08 -3.09
CA GLU A 55 -16.17 -5.07 -3.35
C GLU A 55 -14.88 -5.29 -2.54
N GLY A 56 -14.86 -6.23 -1.60
CA GLY A 56 -13.73 -6.44 -0.70
C GLY A 56 -13.47 -5.25 0.23
N LYS A 57 -14.51 -4.49 0.55
CA LYS A 57 -14.42 -3.28 1.39
C LYS A 57 -14.96 -3.54 2.79
N PRO A 58 -14.37 -2.92 3.84
CA PRO A 58 -14.93 -2.98 5.18
C PRO A 58 -16.29 -2.26 5.23
N LEU A 59 -17.19 -2.76 6.08
CA LEU A 59 -18.49 -2.16 6.35
C LEU A 59 -18.45 -1.38 7.67
N VAL A 60 -18.94 -0.13 7.65
CA VAL A 60 -19.13 0.70 8.85
C VAL A 60 -20.63 0.78 9.15
N VAL A 61 -21.02 0.44 10.38
CA VAL A 61 -22.42 0.47 10.83
C VAL A 61 -22.57 1.50 11.95
N LEU A 62 -23.46 2.47 11.78
CA LEU A 62 -23.65 3.57 12.71
C LEU A 62 -25.04 3.50 13.34
N PHE A 63 -25.09 3.18 14.63
CA PHE A 63 -26.34 3.20 15.41
C PHE A 63 -26.54 4.59 16.01
N ARG A 64 -27.74 5.14 15.86
CA ARG A 64 -28.13 6.41 16.51
C ARG A 64 -29.13 6.11 17.61
N CYS A 65 -28.89 6.65 18.80
CA CYS A 65 -29.87 6.68 19.87
C CYS A 65 -30.61 8.02 19.79
N PRO A 66 -31.97 8.04 19.76
CA PRO A 66 -32.71 9.28 19.96
C PRO A 66 -32.45 9.85 21.37
N PRO A 67 -32.54 11.18 21.55
CA PRO A 67 -32.30 11.86 22.83
C PRO A 67 -33.34 11.52 23.90
#